data_AF-A0A2T0FH46-F1
#
_entry.id   AF-A0A2T0FH46-F1
#
_cell.length_a   1.000
_cell.length_b   1.000
_cell.length_c   1.000
_cell.angle_alpha   90.00
_cell.angle_beta   90.00
_cell.angle_gamma   90.00
#
_symmetry.space_group_name_H-M   'P 1'
#
loop_
_entity.id
_entity.type
_entity.pdbx_description
1 polymer ?
#
loop_
_entity_poly.entity_id
_entity_poly.type
_entity_poly.pdbx_seq_one_letter_code
_entity_poly.pdbx_strand_id
1 'polypeptide(L)'
;MVQELSLYGVVAEQEQPIFLSALTSWSGMRPREFQEHILCWEPTYPFRPKLAAGQVNQIEQYRIFARQNDPLCRPFQENKQALSQEKWEISVHEVPEAGQALKLISQSVLTTPIHEGDPFDFLATLGYTYKDEYWVKGYEFVIKNVVLRIFRILTCSADQLSLADPSKQFLVKAHISCKT
;
A
#
# COMPACT_ATOMS: atom_id res chain seq x y z
N MET A 1 11.84 -9.07 8.29
CA MET A 1 10.49 -9.47 7.86
C MET A 1 9.54 -9.14 8.99
N VAL A 2 8.35 -8.62 8.71
CA VAL A 2 7.39 -8.24 9.75
C VAL A 2 6.07 -8.92 9.43
N GLN A 3 5.44 -9.52 10.43
CA GLN A 3 4.08 -10.04 10.30
C GLN A 3 3.09 -8.92 10.57
N GLU A 4 2.24 -8.60 9.60
CA GLU A 4 1.15 -7.64 9.77
C GLU A 4 -0.16 -8.38 10.05
N LEU A 5 -0.80 -8.02 11.17
CA LEU A 5 -2.15 -8.45 11.51
C LEU A 5 -3.10 -7.30 11.23
N SER A 6 -4.10 -7.50 10.36
CA SER A 6 -4.98 -6.43 9.92
C SER A 6 -6.47 -6.79 9.89
N LEU A 7 -7.30 -5.76 10.08
CA LEU A 7 -8.75 -5.76 9.92
C LEU A 7 -9.15 -4.65 8.96
N TYR A 8 -10.16 -4.92 8.14
CA TYR A 8 -10.68 -3.98 7.17
C TYR A 8 -12.16 -3.71 7.42
N GLY A 9 -12.57 -2.49 7.11
CA GLY A 9 -13.96 -2.06 7.14
C GLY A 9 -14.18 -0.90 6.17
N VAL A 10 -15.43 -0.44 6.12
CA VAL A 10 -15.83 0.68 5.27
C VAL A 10 -16.65 1.67 6.09
N VAL A 11 -16.54 2.96 5.76
CA VAL A 11 -17.32 4.04 6.35
C VAL A 11 -17.87 4.90 5.21
N ALA A 12 -19.15 5.24 5.25
CA ALA A 12 -19.74 6.10 4.23
C ALA A 12 -19.19 7.54 4.33
N GLU A 13 -19.11 8.25 3.20
CA GLU A 13 -18.63 9.65 3.16
C GLU A 13 -19.33 10.56 4.19
N GLN A 14 -20.64 10.40 4.31
CA GLN A 14 -21.48 11.23 5.16
C GLN A 14 -21.24 10.97 6.66
N GLU A 15 -20.82 9.75 7.01
CA GLU A 15 -20.58 9.32 8.38
C GLU A 15 -19.14 9.61 8.83
N GLN A 16 -18.23 9.86 7.89
CA GLN A 16 -16.81 10.05 8.16
C GLN A 16 -16.52 11.14 9.22
N PRO A 17 -17.17 12.31 9.22
CA PRO A 17 -16.91 13.34 10.23
C PRO A 17 -17.31 12.89 11.64
N ILE A 18 -18.44 12.19 11.75
CA ILE A 18 -18.93 11.64 13.02
C ILE A 18 -17.99 10.53 13.50
N PHE A 19 -17.57 9.65 12.59
CA PHE A 19 -16.63 8.57 12.87
C PHE A 19 -15.28 9.08 13.38
N LEU A 20 -14.70 10.09 12.71
CA LEU A 20 -13.46 10.74 13.17
C LEU A 20 -13.62 11.40 14.54
N SER A 21 -14.75 12.06 14.78
CA SER A 21 -15.04 12.73 16.06
C SER A 21 -15.17 11.72 17.20
N ALA A 22 -15.83 10.59 16.95
CA ALA A 22 -15.95 9.48 17.89
C ALA A 22 -14.59 8.85 18.21
N LEU A 23 -13.76 8.58 17.19
CA LEU A 23 -12.41 8.07 17.38
C LEU A 23 -11.50 9.04 18.12
N THR A 24 -11.61 10.34 17.84
CA THR A 24 -10.86 11.38 18.55
C THR A 24 -11.24 11.40 20.03
N SER A 25 -12.54 11.33 20.34
CA SER A 25 -13.06 11.30 21.71
C SER A 25 -12.64 10.04 22.46
N TRP A 26 -12.67 8.89 21.79
CA TRP A 26 -12.31 7.60 22.38
C TRP A 26 -10.81 7.42 22.57
N SER A 27 -10.01 7.78 21.56
CA SER A 27 -8.54 7.62 21.59
C SER A 27 -7.84 8.72 22.36
N GLY A 28 -8.50 9.88 22.57
CA GLY A 28 -7.89 11.08 23.11
C GLY A 28 -6.86 11.74 22.17
N MET A 29 -6.79 11.30 20.91
CA MET A 29 -5.83 11.80 19.93
C MET A 29 -6.51 12.44 18.74
N ARG A 30 -5.86 13.44 18.16
CA ARG A 30 -6.31 14.05 16.91
C ARG A 30 -5.88 13.17 15.72
N PRO A 31 -6.71 13.07 14.66
CA PRO A 31 -6.31 12.40 13.44
C PRO A 31 -5.11 13.11 12.82
N ARG A 32 -4.14 12.33 12.34
CA ARG A 32 -3.05 12.84 11.50
C ARG A 32 -3.43 12.65 10.04
N GLU A 33 -3.46 13.72 9.27
CA GLU A 33 -3.61 13.62 7.82
C GLU A 33 -2.36 12.98 7.20
N PHE A 34 -2.56 12.13 6.18
CA PHE A 34 -1.47 11.55 5.42
C PHE A 34 -1.85 11.45 3.95
N GLN A 35 -0.83 11.50 3.10
CA GLN A 35 -0.94 11.21 1.68
C GLN A 35 0.24 10.31 1.28
N GLU A 36 -0.01 9.30 0.45
CA GLU A 36 0.98 8.37 -0.06
C GLU A 36 0.83 8.24 -1.59
N HIS A 37 1.94 8.12 -2.30
CA HIS A 37 1.98 7.81 -3.74
C HIS A 37 2.59 6.43 -3.87
N ILE A 38 1.86 5.54 -4.52
CA ILE A 38 2.22 4.12 -4.62
C ILE A 38 2.35 3.75 -6.08
N LEU A 39 3.54 3.32 -6.47
CA LEU A 39 3.86 2.76 -7.78
C LEU A 39 3.86 1.23 -7.69
N CYS A 40 3.15 0.59 -8.59
CA CYS A 40 3.03 -0.85 -8.71
C CYS A 40 3.94 -1.37 -9.82
N TRP A 41 4.79 -2.33 -9.48
CA TRP A 41 5.75 -2.96 -10.38
C TRP A 41 5.48 -4.45 -10.47
N GLU A 42 5.48 -4.98 -11.69
CA GLU A 42 5.27 -6.41 -11.95
C GLU A 42 6.48 -7.05 -12.63
N PRO A 43 6.72 -8.37 -12.43
CA PRO A 43 7.81 -9.06 -13.10
C PRO A 43 7.64 -9.00 -14.62
N THR A 44 8.68 -8.57 -15.34
CA THR A 44 8.69 -8.45 -16.80
C THR A 44 8.54 -9.81 -17.48
N TYR A 45 9.16 -10.83 -16.91
CA TYR A 45 9.12 -12.21 -17.41
C TYR A 45 8.48 -13.12 -16.35
N PRO A 46 7.14 -13.14 -16.26
CA PRO A 46 6.46 -13.98 -15.28
C PRO A 46 6.74 -15.45 -15.58
N PHE A 47 7.12 -16.20 -14.54
CA PHE A 47 7.35 -17.63 -14.61
C PHE A 47 6.01 -18.31 -14.82
N ARG A 48 5.87 -19.00 -15.95
CA ARG A 48 4.70 -19.82 -16.25
C ARG A 48 5.07 -21.27 -15.96
N PRO A 49 4.61 -21.86 -14.85
CA PRO A 49 4.94 -23.24 -14.54
C PRO A 49 4.42 -24.14 -15.65
N LYS A 50 5.29 -24.99 -16.20
CA LYS A 50 4.87 -26.09 -17.06
C LYS A 50 4.36 -27.19 -16.14
N LEU A 51 3.06 -27.49 -16.21
CA LEU A 51 2.44 -28.57 -15.47
C LEU A 51 2.92 -29.93 -16.04
N ALA A 52 4.11 -30.35 -15.65
CA ALA A 52 4.63 -31.68 -15.95
C ALA A 52 4.51 -32.57 -14.71
N ALA A 53 4.07 -33.81 -14.89
CA ALA A 53 3.96 -34.77 -13.78
C ALA A 53 5.32 -34.92 -13.08
N GLY A 54 5.35 -34.68 -11.76
CA GLY A 54 6.56 -34.76 -10.94
C GLY A 54 7.38 -33.47 -10.81
N GLN A 55 7.03 -32.38 -11.51
CA GLN A 55 7.65 -31.06 -11.32
C GLN A 55 6.66 -30.07 -10.70
N VAL A 56 6.53 -30.12 -9.37
CA VAL A 56 5.80 -29.09 -8.62
C VAL A 56 6.77 -27.97 -8.27
N ASN A 57 6.90 -26.98 -9.14
CA ASN A 57 7.63 -25.75 -8.81
C ASN A 57 6.66 -24.75 -8.18
N GLN A 58 6.67 -24.63 -6.84
CA GLN A 58 6.04 -23.53 -6.12
C GLN A 58 6.97 -22.32 -6.15
N ILE A 59 6.99 -21.60 -7.28
CA ILE A 59 7.67 -20.31 -7.37
C ILE A 59 6.58 -19.24 -7.28
N GLU A 60 6.55 -18.54 -6.15
CA GLU A 60 5.67 -17.39 -5.98
C GLU A 60 6.32 -16.15 -6.60
N GLN A 61 5.52 -15.38 -7.33
CA GLN A 61 5.96 -14.13 -7.95
C GLN A 61 5.14 -12.99 -7.38
N TYR A 62 5.82 -12.05 -6.73
CA TYR A 62 5.17 -10.91 -6.10
C TYR A 62 5.33 -9.65 -6.94
N ARG A 63 4.34 -8.77 -6.81
CA ARG A 63 4.47 -7.37 -7.22
C ARG A 63 5.27 -6.62 -6.19
N ILE A 64 6.04 -5.65 -6.67
CA ILE A 64 6.77 -4.72 -5.81
C ILE A 64 6.02 -3.40 -5.77
N PHE A 65 5.89 -2.82 -4.60
CA PHE A 65 5.29 -1.50 -4.41
C PHE A 65 6.36 -0.51 -3.96
N ALA A 66 6.55 0.57 -4.71
CA ALA A 66 7.35 1.70 -4.27
C ALA A 66 6.41 2.77 -3.71
N ARG A 67 6.64 3.19 -2.46
CA ARG A 67 5.82 4.16 -1.74
C ARG A 67 6.62 5.43 -1.46
N GLN A 68 6.01 6.58 -1.69
CA GLN A 68 6.46 7.89 -1.24
C GLN A 68 5.43 8.49 -0.26
N ASN A 69 5.90 9.12 0.80
CA ASN A 69 5.05 9.83 1.78
C ASN A 69 4.96 11.32 1.42
N ASP A 70 3.80 11.91 1.68
CA ASP A 70 3.44 13.31 1.41
C ASP A 70 3.79 13.77 -0.02
N PRO A 71 3.38 13.00 -1.06
CA PRO A 71 3.74 13.27 -2.44
C PRO A 71 2.96 14.47 -3.00
N LEU A 72 3.52 15.10 -4.03
CA LEU A 72 2.75 15.94 -4.93
C LEU A 72 1.98 15.07 -5.93
N CYS A 73 0.85 15.57 -6.48
CA CYS A 73 0.15 14.88 -7.57
C CYS A 73 1.00 15.03 -8.83
N ARG A 74 1.87 14.05 -9.09
CA ARG A 74 2.77 14.02 -10.25
C ARG A 74 2.74 12.62 -10.84
N PRO A 75 2.09 12.41 -12.00
CA PRO A 75 2.05 11.11 -12.66
C PRO A 75 3.46 10.60 -12.99
N PHE A 76 3.68 9.30 -12.77
CA PHE A 76 4.99 8.68 -12.88
C PHE A 76 5.61 8.81 -14.27
N GLN A 77 4.83 8.52 -15.32
CA GLN A 77 5.35 8.45 -16.69
C GLN A 77 5.92 9.79 -17.17
N GLU A 78 5.30 10.90 -16.79
CA GLU A 78 5.69 12.25 -17.19
C GLU A 78 6.81 12.82 -16.31
N ASN A 79 6.91 12.36 -15.06
CA ASN A 79 7.77 12.95 -14.04
C ASN A 79 8.87 12.02 -13.51
N LYS A 80 9.19 10.91 -14.21
CA LYS A 80 10.15 9.88 -13.75
C LYS A 80 11.45 10.47 -13.18
N GLN A 81 12.06 11.43 -13.87
CA GLN A 81 13.35 12.02 -13.47
C GLN A 81 13.27 12.84 -12.18
N ALA A 82 12.17 13.58 -11.98
CA ALA A 82 11.97 14.34 -10.75
C ALA A 82 11.64 13.39 -9.59
N LEU A 83 10.81 12.38 -9.85
CA LEU A 83 10.43 11.38 -8.85
C LEU A 83 11.60 10.50 -8.42
N SER A 84 12.61 10.26 -9.27
CA SER A 84 13.74 9.40 -8.90
C SER A 84 14.68 10.02 -7.88
N GLN A 85 14.59 11.34 -7.68
CA GLN A 85 15.35 12.08 -6.65
C GLN A 85 14.66 12.09 -5.29
N GLU A 86 13.41 11.63 -5.22
CA GLU A 86 12.62 11.61 -4.00
C GLU A 86 12.94 10.40 -3.12
N LYS A 87 12.47 10.44 -1.87
CA LYS A 87 12.65 9.32 -0.92
C LYS A 87 11.57 8.26 -1.13
N TRP A 88 12.00 7.06 -1.49
CA TRP A 88 11.12 5.92 -1.73
C TRP A 88 11.34 4.79 -0.74
N GLU A 89 10.25 4.10 -0.42
CA GLU A 89 10.23 2.86 0.34
C GLU A 89 9.73 1.74 -0.55
N ILE A 90 10.49 0.65 -0.66
CA ILE A 90 10.06 -0.54 -1.40
C ILE A 90 9.41 -1.51 -0.44
N SER A 91 8.26 -2.05 -0.83
CA SER A 91 7.58 -3.09 -0.09
C SER A 91 7.15 -4.27 -0.98
N VAL A 92 7.19 -5.46 -0.38
CA VAL A 92 6.64 -6.70 -0.92
C VAL A 92 5.64 -7.24 0.08
N HIS A 93 4.46 -7.60 -0.43
CA HIS A 93 3.33 -8.09 0.36
C HIS A 93 3.06 -9.52 -0.09
N GLU A 94 3.25 -10.49 0.81
CA GLU A 94 2.99 -11.90 0.52
C GLU A 94 1.49 -12.20 0.48
N VAL A 95 1.10 -13.38 0.00
CA VAL A 95 -0.30 -13.79 0.10
C VAL A 95 -0.65 -13.98 1.58
N PRO A 96 -1.78 -13.44 2.07
CA PRO A 96 -2.20 -13.68 3.45
C PRO A 96 -2.32 -15.17 3.77
N GLU A 97 -2.08 -15.53 5.03
CA GLU A 97 -2.17 -16.90 5.50
C GLU A 97 -3.53 -17.52 5.15
N ALA A 98 -3.50 -18.71 4.56
CA ALA A 98 -4.72 -19.44 4.19
C ALA A 98 -5.32 -20.16 5.41
N GLY A 99 -6.60 -19.94 5.69
CA GLY A 99 -7.32 -20.69 6.73
C GLY A 99 -8.77 -20.22 6.90
N GLN A 100 -9.72 -21.16 6.92
CA GLN A 100 -11.15 -20.86 7.03
C GLN A 100 -11.58 -20.28 8.39
N ALA A 101 -10.72 -20.37 9.42
CA ALA A 101 -11.02 -19.95 10.80
C ALA A 101 -10.31 -18.65 11.22
N LEU A 102 -9.66 -17.94 10.30
CA LEU A 102 -8.93 -16.73 10.63
C LEU A 102 -9.91 -15.56 10.86
N LYS A 103 -9.91 -15.04 12.10
CA LYS A 103 -10.72 -13.86 12.49
C LYS A 103 -10.12 -12.53 12.02
N LEU A 104 -8.88 -12.56 11.54
CA LEU A 104 -8.07 -11.42 11.14
C LEU A 104 -7.17 -11.83 9.98
N ILE A 105 -6.72 -10.85 9.19
CA ILE A 105 -5.80 -11.09 8.09
C ILE A 105 -4.38 -11.08 8.65
N SER A 106 -3.64 -12.18 8.45
CA SER A 106 -2.22 -12.29 8.79
C SER A 106 -1.42 -12.32 7.49
N GLN A 107 -0.48 -11.39 7.33
CA GLN A 107 0.29 -11.23 6.09
C GLN A 107 1.73 -10.85 6.40
N SER A 108 2.68 -11.51 5.74
CA SER A 108 4.08 -11.08 5.79
C SER A 108 4.30 -9.85 4.92
N VAL A 109 4.93 -8.83 5.49
CA VAL A 109 5.32 -7.62 4.77
C VAL A 109 6.82 -7.40 4.92
N LEU A 110 7.50 -7.29 3.78
CA LEU A 110 8.88 -6.84 3.70
C LEU A 110 8.91 -5.39 3.25
N THR A 111 9.65 -4.56 3.95
CA THR A 111 9.74 -3.12 3.65
C THR A 111 11.18 -2.66 3.83
N THR A 112 11.70 -1.90 2.87
CA THR A 112 13.07 -1.38 2.88
C THR A 112 13.09 0.04 2.29
N PRO A 113 13.61 1.03 3.02
CA PRO A 113 13.82 2.37 2.47
C PRO A 113 14.98 2.36 1.46
N ILE A 114 14.84 3.11 0.38
CA ILE A 114 15.94 3.41 -0.55
C ILE A 114 16.61 4.69 -0.09
N HIS A 115 17.90 4.61 0.21
CA HIS A 115 18.67 5.77 0.67
C HIS A 115 19.38 6.51 -0.47
N GLU A 116 19.85 5.78 -1.48
CA GLU A 116 20.67 6.31 -2.57
C GLU A 116 20.39 5.59 -3.89
N GLY A 117 20.63 6.29 -5.00
CA GLY A 117 20.43 5.78 -6.36
C GLY A 117 19.03 6.02 -6.92
N ASP A 118 18.82 5.62 -8.18
CA ASP A 118 17.51 5.68 -8.84
C ASP A 118 16.68 4.43 -8.49
N PRO A 119 15.56 4.57 -7.76
CA PRO A 119 14.68 3.45 -7.39
C PRO A 119 14.19 2.64 -8.58
N PHE A 120 13.89 3.34 -9.67
CA PHE A 120 13.15 2.83 -10.80
C PHE A 120 14.08 2.07 -11.74
N ASP A 121 15.29 2.56 -11.93
CA ASP A 121 16.32 1.85 -12.68
C ASP A 121 16.81 0.61 -11.92
N PHE A 122 16.86 0.66 -10.58
CA PHE A 122 17.08 -0.52 -9.74
C PHE A 122 16.00 -1.59 -9.98
N LEU A 123 14.72 -1.21 -9.94
CA LEU A 123 13.60 -2.14 -10.19
C LEU A 123 13.62 -2.69 -11.62
N ALA A 124 13.93 -1.86 -12.61
CA ALA A 124 14.08 -2.31 -13.99
C ALA A 124 15.21 -3.34 -14.15
N THR A 125 16.34 -3.12 -13.47
CA THR A 125 17.49 -4.05 -13.46
C THR A 125 17.14 -5.38 -12.78
N LEU A 126 16.25 -5.37 -11.79
CA LEU A 126 15.70 -6.59 -11.16
C LEU A 126 14.71 -7.34 -12.07
N GLY A 127 14.40 -6.83 -13.26
CA GLY A 127 13.45 -7.44 -14.18
C GLY A 127 12.00 -7.15 -13.83
N TYR A 128 11.73 -5.97 -13.26
CA TYR A 128 10.38 -5.45 -13.02
C TYR A 128 10.03 -4.31 -13.97
N THR A 129 8.78 -4.29 -14.40
CA THR A 129 8.19 -3.24 -15.22
C THR A 129 7.11 -2.50 -14.46
N TYR A 130 7.08 -1.17 -14.60
CA TYR A 130 6.01 -0.34 -14.09
C TYR A 130 4.67 -0.79 -14.69
N LYS A 131 3.66 -0.92 -13.84
CA LYS A 131 2.31 -1.34 -14.22
C LYS A 131 1.30 -0.21 -14.05
N ASP A 132 1.22 0.32 -12.84
CA ASP A 132 0.16 1.24 -12.45
C ASP A 132 0.58 2.09 -11.24
N GLU A 133 -0.16 3.14 -10.96
CA GLU A 133 0.05 4.01 -9.82
C GLU A 133 -1.26 4.47 -9.21
N TYR A 134 -1.23 4.75 -7.91
CA TYR A 134 -2.36 5.32 -7.21
C TYR A 134 -1.88 6.12 -6.01
N TRP A 135 -2.77 7.00 -5.53
CA TRP A 135 -2.56 7.78 -4.33
C TRP A 135 -3.48 7.29 -3.25
N VAL A 136 -2.99 7.33 -2.02
CA VAL A 136 -3.80 7.09 -0.84
C VAL A 136 -3.82 8.38 -0.05
N LYS A 137 -5.02 8.85 0.31
CA LYS A 137 -5.16 10.02 1.17
C LYS A 137 -6.16 9.75 2.27
N GLY A 138 -5.85 10.16 3.48
CA GLY A 138 -6.71 9.88 4.62
C GLY A 138 -6.20 10.41 5.93
N TYR A 139 -6.69 9.76 6.98
CA TYR A 139 -6.41 10.07 8.36
C TYR A 139 -5.87 8.84 9.08
N GLU A 140 -4.92 9.05 9.98
CA GLU A 140 -4.28 8.01 10.76
C GLU A 140 -4.41 8.31 12.27
N PHE A 141 -4.69 7.26 13.04
CA PHE A 141 -4.63 7.24 14.49
C PHE A 141 -3.68 6.13 14.94
N VAL A 142 -2.83 6.44 15.92
CA VAL A 142 -1.93 5.48 16.58
C VAL A 142 -2.41 5.21 18.00
N ILE A 143 -3.19 4.15 18.19
CA ILE A 143 -3.84 3.84 19.47
C ILE A 143 -3.06 2.72 20.14
N LYS A 144 -2.20 3.08 21.09
CA LYS A 144 -1.22 2.17 21.70
C LYS A 144 -0.30 1.58 20.62
N ASN A 145 -0.47 0.29 20.30
CA ASN A 145 0.32 -0.43 19.30
C ASN A 145 -0.47 -0.72 18.01
N VAL A 146 -1.68 -0.16 17.88
CA VAL A 146 -2.55 -0.34 16.71
C VAL A 146 -2.53 0.92 15.87
N VAL A 147 -2.25 0.78 14.58
CA VAL A 147 -2.36 1.86 13.60
C VAL A 147 -3.69 1.71 12.87
N LEU A 148 -4.56 2.70 13.03
CA LEU A 148 -5.85 2.79 12.36
C LEU A 148 -5.76 3.84 11.25
N ARG A 149 -5.95 3.42 10.01
CA ARG A 149 -5.97 4.28 8.82
C ARG A 149 -7.37 4.33 8.23
N ILE A 150 -7.85 5.53 7.94
CA ILE A 150 -9.15 5.80 7.31
C ILE A 150 -8.86 6.59 6.04
N PHE A 151 -8.99 5.97 4.88
CA PHE A 151 -8.43 6.53 3.65
C PHE A 151 -9.27 6.22 2.42
N ARG A 152 -8.92 6.93 1.34
CA ARG A 152 -9.44 6.70 0.00
C ARG A 152 -8.31 6.49 -0.97
N ILE A 153 -8.61 5.74 -2.02
CA ILE A 153 -7.73 5.53 -3.16
C ILE A 153 -8.09 6.57 -4.22
N LEU A 154 -7.08 7.27 -4.70
CA LEU A 154 -7.18 8.39 -5.64
C LEU A 154 -6.31 8.11 -6.87
N THR A 155 -6.69 8.70 -7.98
CA THR A 155 -5.88 8.76 -9.21
C THR A 155 -5.48 10.21 -9.47
N CYS A 156 -4.28 10.43 -10.00
CA CYS A 156 -3.83 11.75 -10.44
C CYS A 156 -4.11 11.88 -11.95
N SER A 157 -4.83 12.93 -12.35
CA SER A 157 -5.04 13.31 -13.75
C SER A 157 -4.89 14.81 -13.87
N ALA A 158 -4.05 15.27 -14.81
CA ALA A 158 -3.74 16.70 -15.01
C ALA A 158 -3.37 17.42 -13.70
N ASP A 159 -2.47 16.81 -12.91
CA ASP A 159 -2.01 17.30 -11.59
C ASP A 159 -3.11 17.46 -10.52
N GLN A 160 -4.29 16.88 -10.75
CA GLN A 160 -5.40 16.88 -9.79
C GLN A 160 -5.74 15.47 -9.33
N LEU A 161 -5.90 15.33 -8.00
CA LEU A 161 -6.33 14.07 -7.40
C LEU A 161 -7.85 13.93 -7.54
N SER A 162 -8.27 12.82 -8.14
CA SER A 162 -9.66 12.44 -8.28
C SER A 162 -9.91 11.08 -7.63
N LEU A 163 -11.15 10.82 -7.23
CA LEU A 163 -11.51 9.58 -6.55
C LEU A 163 -11.46 8.39 -7.52
N ALA A 164 -10.71 7.35 -7.18
CA ALA A 164 -10.59 6.15 -8.01
C ALA A 164 -11.86 5.28 -7.95
N ASP A 165 -12.54 5.24 -6.80
CA ASP A 165 -13.72 4.42 -6.55
C ASP A 165 -15.01 5.26 -6.56
N PRO A 166 -16.01 4.95 -7.42
CA PRO A 166 -17.29 5.67 -7.45
C PRO A 166 -18.16 5.49 -6.20
N SER A 167 -17.86 4.52 -5.32
CA SER A 167 -18.67 4.22 -4.13
C SER A 167 -18.74 5.36 -3.11
N LYS A 168 -17.78 6.30 -3.16
CA LYS A 168 -17.58 7.38 -2.17
C LYS A 168 -17.39 6.87 -0.74
N GLN A 169 -16.98 5.62 -0.54
CA GLN A 169 -16.70 5.11 0.80
C GLN A 169 -15.25 5.41 1.20
N PHE A 170 -15.00 5.44 2.51
CA PHE A 170 -13.66 5.40 3.09
C PHE A 170 -13.34 3.97 3.49
N LEU A 171 -12.14 3.51 3.15
CA LEU A 171 -11.60 2.26 3.65
C LEU A 171 -11.03 2.48 5.04
N VAL A 172 -11.31 1.57 5.96
CA VAL A 172 -10.72 1.55 7.29
C VAL A 172 -9.81 0.34 7.39
N LYS A 173 -8.54 0.55 7.71
CA LYS A 173 -7.56 -0.51 8.00
C LYS A 173 -7.02 -0.32 9.41
N ALA A 174 -7.30 -1.27 10.30
CA ALA A 174 -6.63 -1.37 11.59
C ALA A 174 -5.53 -2.42 11.46
N HIS A 175 -4.29 -2.10 11.82
CA HIS A 175 -3.21 -3.08 11.77
C HIS A 175 -2.21 -2.96 12.91
N ILE A 176 -1.53 -4.08 13.18
CA ILE A 176 -0.40 -4.18 14.11
C ILE A 176 0.75 -4.86 13.35
N SER A 177 1.94 -4.29 13.50
CA SER A 177 3.18 -4.85 12.96
C SER A 177 3.93 -5.61 14.04
N CYS A 178 3.98 -6.93 13.91
CA CYS A 178 4.70 -7.83 14.80
C CYS A 178 6.08 -8.14 14.22
N LYS A 179 7.14 -7.76 14.94
CA LYS A 179 8.50 -8.23 14.61
C LYS A 179 8.59 -9.71 14.96
N THR A 180 8.82 -10.53 13.94
CA THR A 180 9.10 -11.96 14.08
C THR A 180 10.60 -12.21 14.22
#